data_AF-A0A810AHM3-F1
#
_entry.id   AF-A0A810AHM3-F1
#
_cell.length_a   1.000
_cell.length_b   1.000
_cell.length_c   1.000
_cell.angle_alpha   90.00
_cell.angle_beta   90.00
_cell.angle_gamma   90.00
#
_symmetry.space_group_name_H-M   'P 1'
#
loop_
_entity.id
_entity.type
_entity.pdbx_description
1 polymer ?
#
loop_
_entity_poly.entity_id
_entity_poly.type
_entity_poly.pdbx_seq_one_letter_code
_entity_poly.pdbx_strand_id
1 'polypeptide(L)'
;MSLALDLSSTIDLTALLVGSVSDPCRIEPHFWKPRDHLTEHSSRDFGSGSHRYREWHEAGYLKLSPGKSINPEVVALFIAEMTQRYNVKAMAYDRWRINDILREFDRIGLQAYEDGENGGDGLRLVPWGQGFKDMGPAIDSLELGVIERQLIHPNNPVLNWNMANAVATMDPAGNRKLDKDKARFRIDGAAALAMLLGLRSRDRNIVKPIDIEALIG
;
A
#
# COMPACT_ATOMS: atom_id res chain seq x y z
N MET A 1 5.10 10.46 -8.22
CA MET A 1 4.91 9.54 -7.08
C MET A 1 4.40 8.20 -7.60
N SER A 2 4.58 7.13 -6.84
CA SER A 2 3.86 5.86 -7.00
C SER A 2 2.96 5.67 -5.78
N LEU A 3 1.86 4.94 -5.95
CA LEU A 3 0.92 4.61 -4.88
C LEU A 3 0.86 3.09 -4.67
N ALA A 4 0.47 2.65 -3.49
CA ALA A 4 0.08 1.27 -3.24
C ALA A 4 -1.06 1.18 -2.23
N LEU A 5 -2.11 0.44 -2.57
CA LEU A 5 -3.34 0.32 -1.80
C LEU A 5 -3.53 -1.13 -1.33
N ASP A 6 -3.62 -1.33 -0.01
CA ASP A 6 -4.14 -2.56 0.59
C ASP A 6 -5.56 -2.28 1.11
N LEU A 7 -6.55 -2.78 0.37
CA LEU A 7 -7.96 -2.67 0.74
C LEU A 7 -8.30 -3.75 1.75
N SER A 8 -8.76 -3.30 2.91
CA SER A 8 -9.11 -4.23 3.96
C SER A 8 -10.39 -5.01 3.65
N SER A 9 -10.59 -6.11 4.37
CA SER A 9 -11.95 -6.64 4.58
C SER A 9 -12.84 -5.55 5.18
N THR A 10 -14.17 -5.67 5.03
CA THR A 10 -15.16 -4.61 5.30
C THR A 10 -14.97 -3.85 6.62
N ILE A 11 -14.46 -4.50 7.67
CA ILE A 11 -14.33 -3.95 9.03
C ILE A 11 -12.88 -3.60 9.44
N ASP A 12 -11.90 -3.90 8.61
CA ASP A 12 -10.48 -3.89 8.97
C ASP A 12 -9.75 -2.56 8.62
N LEU A 13 -8.42 -2.55 8.74
CA LEU A 13 -7.57 -1.38 8.50
C LEU A 13 -7.22 -1.29 7.01
N THR A 14 -7.67 -0.24 6.31
CA THR A 14 -7.25 0.02 4.92
C THR A 14 -6.01 0.90 4.92
N ALA A 15 -5.04 0.63 4.03
CA ALA A 15 -3.79 1.36 3.94
C ALA A 15 -3.50 1.84 2.50
N LEU A 16 -3.11 3.11 2.36
CA LEU A 16 -2.58 3.69 1.12
C LEU A 16 -1.20 4.26 1.41
N LEU A 17 -0.21 3.86 0.62
CA LEU A 17 1.16 4.34 0.69
C LEU A 17 1.45 5.19 -0.54
N VAL A 18 1.91 6.42 -0.34
CA VAL A 18 2.44 7.29 -1.39
C VAL A 18 3.97 7.24 -1.31
N GLY A 19 4.67 7.09 -2.43
CA GLY A 19 6.14 7.02 -2.47
C GLY A 19 6.78 7.83 -3.61
N SER A 20 7.92 8.46 -3.35
CA SER A 20 8.70 9.13 -4.40
C SER A 20 9.33 8.12 -5.36
N VAL A 21 9.26 8.37 -6.67
CA VAL A 21 9.86 7.47 -7.68
C VAL A 21 11.39 7.52 -7.67
N SER A 22 11.97 8.66 -7.27
CA SER A 22 13.42 8.85 -7.09
C SER A 22 13.91 8.27 -5.76
N ASP A 23 15.19 7.99 -5.69
CA ASP A 23 15.88 7.68 -4.44
C ASP A 23 16.44 8.94 -3.77
N PRO A 24 16.50 8.97 -2.43
CA PRO A 24 15.89 7.98 -1.54
C PRO A 24 14.35 8.06 -1.58
N CYS A 25 13.67 6.91 -1.47
CA CYS A 25 12.22 6.77 -1.45
C CYS A 25 11.61 7.39 -0.20
N ARG A 26 11.01 8.58 -0.33
CA ARG A 26 10.20 9.18 0.74
C ARG A 26 8.78 8.63 0.67
N ILE A 27 8.25 8.18 1.81
CA ILE A 27 6.90 7.64 1.88
C ILE A 27 5.97 8.50 2.74
N GLU A 28 4.69 8.54 2.34
CA GLU A 28 3.59 9.13 3.10
C GLU A 28 2.50 8.06 3.28
N PRO A 29 2.40 7.45 4.48
CA PRO A 29 1.39 6.44 4.76
C PRO A 29 0.07 7.06 5.22
N HIS A 30 -1.03 6.51 4.72
CA HIS A 30 -2.39 6.89 5.08
C HIS A 30 -3.21 5.65 5.44
N PHE A 31 -4.00 5.75 6.50
CA PHE A 31 -4.77 4.64 7.03
C PHE A 31 -6.22 5.04 7.29
N TRP A 32 -7.13 4.09 7.11
CA TRP A 32 -8.54 4.24 7.43
C TRP A 32 -9.03 3.09 8.30
N LYS A 33 -9.93 3.42 9.23
CA LYS A 33 -10.64 2.45 10.05
C LYS A 33 -12.13 2.83 10.17
N PRO A 34 -13.06 1.86 10.25
CA PRO A 34 -14.45 2.19 10.54
C PRO A 34 -14.58 2.82 11.93
N ARG A 35 -15.34 3.92 12.03
CA ARG A 35 -15.53 4.69 13.26
C ARG A 35 -16.13 3.85 14.38
N ASP A 36 -17.13 3.02 14.05
CA ASP A 36 -17.95 2.33 15.04
C ASP A 36 -17.20 1.20 15.74
N HIS A 37 -16.07 0.75 15.18
CA HIS A 37 -15.27 -0.35 15.73
C HIS A 37 -14.00 0.11 16.46
N LEU A 38 -13.79 1.41 16.68
CA LEU A 38 -12.53 1.90 17.26
C LEU A 38 -12.22 1.30 18.63
N THR A 39 -13.18 1.35 19.56
CA THR A 39 -12.99 0.86 20.93
C THR A 39 -12.81 -0.65 20.99
N GLU A 40 -13.68 -1.38 20.29
CA GLU A 40 -13.63 -2.84 20.18
C GLU A 40 -12.28 -3.30 19.59
N HIS A 41 -11.89 -2.73 18.45
CA HIS A 41 -10.66 -3.11 17.79
C HIS A 41 -9.42 -2.66 18.57
N SER A 42 -9.45 -1.53 19.27
CA SER A 42 -8.33 -1.17 20.16
C SER A 42 -8.18 -2.17 21.30
N SER A 43 -9.29 -2.61 21.88
CA SER A 43 -9.25 -3.61 22.96
C SER A 43 -8.73 -4.96 22.46
N ARG A 44 -9.15 -5.38 21.27
CA ARG A 44 -8.69 -6.63 20.62
C ARG A 44 -7.20 -6.56 20.24
N ASP A 45 -6.77 -5.47 19.64
CA ASP A 45 -5.44 -5.37 19.01
C ASP A 45 -4.36 -4.92 20.00
N PHE A 46 -4.73 -4.23 21.10
CA PHE A 46 -3.77 -3.65 22.07
C PHE A 46 -4.06 -3.99 23.53
N GLY A 47 -5.11 -4.76 23.81
CA GLY A 47 -5.52 -5.14 25.17
C GLY A 47 -6.65 -4.28 25.74
N SER A 48 -7.35 -4.85 26.73
CA SER A 48 -8.52 -4.23 27.36
C SER A 48 -8.24 -2.83 27.88
N GLY A 49 -9.15 -1.89 27.61
CA GLY A 49 -9.03 -0.48 28.02
C GLY A 49 -8.12 0.38 27.13
N SER A 50 -7.57 -0.17 26.04
CA SER A 50 -6.79 0.62 25.09
C SER A 50 -7.67 1.56 24.24
N HIS A 51 -7.17 2.76 23.98
CA HIS A 51 -7.79 3.76 23.10
C HIS A 51 -6.90 4.11 21.90
N ARG A 52 -5.93 3.26 21.56
CA ARG A 52 -4.84 3.61 20.64
C ARG A 52 -5.29 4.06 19.25
N TYR A 53 -6.34 3.45 18.70
CA TYR A 53 -6.86 3.89 17.39
C TYR A 53 -7.49 5.29 17.46
N ARG A 54 -8.12 5.65 18.59
CA ARG A 54 -8.62 7.00 18.83
C ARG A 54 -7.46 7.99 18.96
N GLU A 55 -6.43 7.66 19.74
CA GLU A 55 -5.24 8.48 19.90
C GLU A 55 -4.55 8.75 18.55
N TRP A 56 -4.41 7.72 17.71
CA TRP A 56 -3.87 7.88 16.35
C TRP A 56 -4.76 8.72 15.44
N HIS A 57 -6.08 8.66 15.61
CA HIS A 57 -6.99 9.52 14.88
C HIS A 57 -6.84 10.99 15.30
N GLU A 58 -6.84 11.26 16.61
CA GLU A 58 -6.68 12.61 17.17
C GLU A 58 -5.33 13.23 16.79
N ALA A 59 -4.28 12.41 16.69
CA ALA A 59 -2.96 12.83 16.23
C ALA A 59 -2.81 12.91 14.70
N GLY A 60 -3.88 12.62 13.93
CA GLY A 60 -3.88 12.74 12.46
C GLY A 60 -3.23 11.59 11.69
N TYR A 61 -2.83 10.51 12.36
CA TYR A 61 -2.24 9.32 11.73
C TYR A 61 -3.26 8.32 11.19
N LEU A 62 -4.53 8.42 11.63
CA LEU A 62 -5.62 7.54 11.24
C LEU A 62 -6.87 8.33 10.82
N LYS A 63 -7.41 8.02 9.65
CA LYS A 63 -8.69 8.56 9.19
C LYS A 63 -9.83 7.62 9.58
N LEU A 64 -11.01 8.19 9.83
CA LEU A 64 -12.20 7.42 10.18
C LEU A 64 -13.18 7.38 9.02
N SER A 65 -13.53 6.17 8.58
CA SER A 65 -14.68 5.96 7.72
C SER A 65 -15.96 5.99 8.57
N PRO A 66 -16.99 6.78 8.21
CA PRO A 66 -18.27 6.75 8.90
C PRO A 66 -18.90 5.34 8.91
N GLY A 67 -19.48 4.96 10.06
CA GLY A 67 -20.20 3.69 10.22
C GLY A 67 -19.30 2.49 10.53
N LYS A 68 -19.85 1.30 10.24
CA LYS A 68 -19.27 -0.01 10.58
C LYS A 68 -18.30 -0.57 9.53
N SER A 69 -18.20 0.08 8.37
CA SER A 69 -17.32 -0.37 7.29
C SER A 69 -16.48 0.75 6.70
N ILE A 70 -15.42 0.38 5.99
CA ILE A 70 -14.70 1.30 5.11
C ILE A 70 -15.60 1.66 3.93
N ASN A 71 -15.94 2.94 3.78
CA ASN A 71 -16.65 3.47 2.62
C ASN A 71 -15.63 3.60 1.46
N PRO A 72 -15.78 2.87 0.35
CA PRO A 72 -14.87 2.98 -0.80
C PRO A 72 -14.77 4.41 -1.34
N GLU A 73 -15.86 5.20 -1.26
CA GLU A 73 -15.90 6.59 -1.73
C GLU A 73 -14.84 7.46 -1.02
N VAL A 74 -14.68 7.32 0.30
CA VAL A 74 -13.73 8.18 1.03
C VAL A 74 -12.28 7.86 0.68
N VAL A 75 -12.00 6.62 0.30
CA VAL A 75 -10.69 6.19 -0.17
C VAL A 75 -10.47 6.67 -1.61
N ALA A 76 -11.49 6.53 -2.47
CA ALA A 76 -11.44 6.95 -3.86
C ALA A 76 -11.24 8.46 -4.01
N LEU A 77 -11.98 9.28 -3.25
CA LEU A 77 -11.80 10.73 -3.20
C LEU A 77 -10.40 11.12 -2.75
N PHE A 78 -9.84 10.41 -1.77
CA PHE A 78 -8.47 10.68 -1.31
C PHE A 78 -7.43 10.31 -2.37
N ILE A 79 -7.63 9.21 -3.11
CA ILE A 79 -6.74 8.86 -4.23
C ILE A 79 -6.82 9.92 -5.33
N ALA A 80 -8.02 10.42 -5.66
CA ALA A 80 -8.19 11.53 -6.59
C ALA A 80 -7.49 12.81 -6.12
N GLU A 81 -7.54 13.12 -4.82
CA GLU A 81 -6.77 14.23 -4.24
C GLU A 81 -5.25 14.02 -4.45
N MET A 82 -4.75 12.79 -4.25
CA MET A 82 -3.34 12.47 -4.46
C MET A 82 -2.92 12.59 -5.93
N THR A 83 -3.78 12.21 -6.89
CA THR A 83 -3.49 12.37 -8.32
C THR A 83 -3.54 13.84 -8.78
N GLN A 84 -4.28 14.70 -8.08
CA GLN A 84 -4.25 16.16 -8.31
C GLN A 84 -3.00 16.80 -7.69
N ARG A 85 -2.60 16.36 -6.50
CA ARG A 85 -1.46 16.90 -5.76
C ARG A 85 -0.11 16.45 -6.34
N TYR A 86 -0.05 15.24 -6.88
CA TYR A 86 1.18 14.62 -7.35
C TYR A 86 1.06 14.15 -8.79
N ASN A 87 2.16 14.21 -9.53
CA ASN A 87 2.30 13.46 -10.79
C ASN A 87 2.44 11.96 -10.46
N VAL A 88 1.30 11.29 -10.26
CA VAL A 88 1.23 9.86 -9.94
C VAL A 88 1.47 9.05 -11.21
N LYS A 89 2.47 8.15 -11.16
CA LYS A 89 2.84 7.30 -12.30
C LYS A 89 2.08 5.99 -12.36
N ALA A 90 1.75 5.44 -11.19
CA ALA A 90 1.02 4.19 -11.07
C ALA A 90 0.54 3.99 -9.63
N MET A 91 -0.47 3.15 -9.47
CA MET A 91 -0.93 2.63 -8.19
C MET A 91 -0.96 1.10 -8.20
N ALA A 92 -0.19 0.46 -7.34
CA ALA A 92 -0.35 -0.97 -7.07
C ALA A 92 -1.57 -1.20 -6.18
N TYR A 93 -2.27 -2.30 -6.36
CA TYR A 93 -3.39 -2.68 -5.50
C TYR A 93 -3.52 -4.19 -5.36
N ASP A 94 -4.02 -4.65 -4.22
CA ASP A 94 -4.50 -6.03 -4.10
C ASP A 94 -5.75 -6.22 -4.96
N ARG A 95 -5.76 -7.24 -5.81
CA ARG A 95 -6.85 -7.57 -6.75
C ARG A 95 -8.19 -7.78 -6.03
N TRP A 96 -8.16 -8.13 -4.75
CA TRP A 96 -9.37 -8.36 -3.98
C TRP A 96 -10.12 -7.05 -3.69
N ARG A 97 -11.42 -7.01 -4.00
CA ARG A 97 -12.35 -5.86 -3.79
C ARG A 97 -12.04 -4.56 -4.53
N ILE A 98 -11.12 -4.56 -5.49
CA ILE A 98 -10.82 -3.35 -6.29
C ILE A 98 -12.07 -2.80 -7.02
N ASN A 99 -13.02 -3.67 -7.40
CA ASN A 99 -14.25 -3.27 -8.08
C ASN A 99 -15.09 -2.26 -7.28
N ASP A 100 -14.99 -2.27 -5.95
CA ASP A 100 -15.64 -1.26 -5.11
C ASP A 100 -15.01 0.12 -5.35
N ILE A 101 -13.68 0.20 -5.45
CA ILE A 101 -12.96 1.45 -5.71
C ILE A 101 -13.13 1.90 -7.16
N LEU A 102 -13.10 1.00 -8.14
CA LEU A 102 -13.26 1.36 -9.56
C LEU A 102 -14.63 2.00 -9.81
N ARG A 103 -15.70 1.46 -9.21
CA ARG A 103 -17.04 2.08 -9.30
C ARG A 103 -17.06 3.50 -8.75
N GLU A 104 -16.30 3.75 -7.68
CA GLU A 104 -16.19 5.09 -7.12
C GLU A 104 -15.34 6.02 -7.98
N PHE A 105 -14.28 5.51 -8.62
CA PHE A 105 -13.51 6.26 -9.62
C PHE A 105 -14.40 6.71 -10.78
N ASP A 106 -15.22 5.81 -11.33
CA ASP A 106 -16.19 6.15 -12.38
C ASP A 106 -17.16 7.24 -11.90
N ARG A 107 -17.70 7.10 -10.68
CA ARG A 107 -18.67 8.05 -10.11
C ARG A 107 -18.08 9.45 -9.91
N ILE A 108 -16.81 9.55 -9.50
CA ILE A 108 -16.13 10.84 -9.28
C ILE A 108 -15.39 11.36 -10.51
N GLY A 109 -15.41 10.62 -11.63
CA GLY A 109 -14.76 10.98 -12.89
C GLY A 109 -13.24 10.83 -12.88
N LEU A 110 -12.68 9.98 -12.01
CA LEU A 110 -11.25 9.65 -12.04
C LEU A 110 -10.99 8.57 -13.09
N GLN A 111 -10.44 8.97 -14.24
CA GLN A 111 -10.02 8.00 -15.26
C GLN A 111 -8.87 7.14 -14.75
N ALA A 112 -8.99 5.83 -14.95
CA ALA A 112 -7.99 4.84 -14.59
C ALA A 112 -8.02 3.68 -15.59
N TYR A 113 -6.89 3.02 -15.79
CA TYR A 113 -6.77 1.86 -16.69
C TYR A 113 -5.86 0.80 -16.06
N GLU A 114 -6.10 -0.47 -16.36
CA GLU A 114 -5.27 -1.56 -15.82
C GLU A 114 -3.97 -1.70 -16.63
N ASP A 115 -2.86 -1.90 -15.93
CA ASP A 115 -1.53 -2.09 -16.52
C ASP A 115 -1.50 -3.33 -17.41
N GLY A 116 -1.15 -3.15 -18.69
CA GLY A 116 -1.18 -4.20 -19.70
C GLY A 116 -2.37 -4.12 -20.66
N GLU A 117 -3.37 -3.29 -20.37
CA GLU A 117 -4.36 -2.86 -21.36
C GLU A 117 -3.72 -1.84 -22.33
N ASN A 118 -4.25 -1.73 -23.56
CA ASN A 118 -3.77 -0.79 -24.58
C ASN A 118 -3.77 0.63 -23.99
N GLY A 119 -2.59 1.11 -23.56
CA GLY A 119 -2.42 2.21 -22.62
C GLY A 119 -3.44 3.33 -22.75
N GLY A 120 -4.03 3.72 -21.62
CA GLY A 120 -5.05 4.75 -21.54
C GLY A 120 -4.55 6.07 -20.97
N ASP A 121 -5.39 7.09 -21.09
CA ASP A 121 -5.26 8.32 -20.31
C ASP A 121 -5.80 8.07 -18.89
N GLY A 122 -5.07 8.52 -17.86
CA GLY A 122 -5.52 8.44 -16.46
C GLY A 122 -4.54 7.71 -15.52
N LEU A 123 -5.05 7.32 -14.34
CA LEU A 123 -4.27 6.62 -13.33
C LEU A 123 -4.02 5.17 -13.75
N ARG A 124 -2.75 4.82 -14.01
CA ARG A 124 -2.34 3.43 -14.25
C ARG A 124 -2.49 2.59 -12.98
N LEU A 125 -3.30 1.54 -13.05
CA LEU A 125 -3.56 0.60 -11.97
C LEU A 125 -2.79 -0.69 -12.19
N VAL A 126 -2.02 -1.11 -11.20
CA VAL A 126 -1.16 -2.31 -11.29
C VAL A 126 -1.70 -3.40 -10.37
N PRO A 127 -2.31 -4.47 -10.91
CA PRO A 127 -2.86 -5.56 -10.10
C PRO A 127 -1.74 -6.38 -9.45
N TRP A 128 -1.64 -6.34 -8.13
CA TRP A 128 -0.60 -7.03 -7.38
C TRP A 128 -1.14 -8.28 -6.68
N GLY A 129 -0.60 -9.45 -7.01
CA GLY A 129 -0.97 -10.69 -6.34
C GLY A 129 -0.36 -10.79 -4.95
N GLN A 130 -1.12 -11.29 -3.98
CA GLN A 130 -0.63 -11.54 -2.61
C GLN A 130 0.12 -12.88 -2.47
N GLY A 131 0.38 -13.58 -3.58
CA GLY A 131 1.13 -14.83 -3.63
C GLY A 131 2.64 -14.60 -3.75
N PHE A 132 3.41 -15.68 -3.57
CA PHE A 132 4.88 -15.65 -3.60
C PHE A 132 5.47 -15.05 -4.88
N LYS A 133 4.83 -15.25 -6.03
CA LYS A 133 5.30 -14.74 -7.34
C LYS A 133 5.45 -13.22 -7.37
N ASP A 134 4.42 -12.50 -6.93
CA ASP A 134 4.39 -11.03 -7.01
C ASP A 134 4.94 -10.41 -5.72
N MET A 135 4.75 -11.06 -4.56
CA MET A 135 5.26 -10.56 -3.28
C MET A 135 6.75 -10.84 -3.05
N GLY A 136 7.34 -11.90 -3.60
CA GLY A 136 8.76 -12.21 -3.44
C GLY A 136 9.66 -11.04 -3.83
N PRO A 137 9.60 -10.58 -5.10
CA PRO A 137 10.35 -9.41 -5.55
C PRO A 137 10.00 -8.11 -4.82
N ALA A 138 8.75 -7.97 -4.34
CA ALA A 138 8.30 -6.82 -3.56
C ALA A 138 8.98 -6.76 -2.18
N ILE A 139 9.10 -7.92 -1.52
CA ILE A 139 9.79 -8.07 -0.24
C ILE A 139 11.30 -7.86 -0.43
N ASP A 140 11.90 -8.41 -1.47
CA ASP A 140 13.31 -8.17 -1.80
C ASP A 140 13.59 -6.66 -1.96
N SER A 141 12.72 -5.95 -2.68
CA SER A 141 12.82 -4.51 -2.89
C SER A 141 12.66 -3.71 -1.59
N LEU A 142 11.79 -4.17 -0.69
CA LEU A 142 11.61 -3.57 0.64
C LEU A 142 12.85 -3.76 1.52
N GLU A 143 13.35 -4.99 1.62
CA GLU A 143 14.55 -5.30 2.38
C GLU A 143 15.76 -4.50 1.88
N LEU A 144 15.96 -4.45 0.55
CA LEU A 144 17.04 -3.69 -0.06
C LEU A 144 16.93 -2.20 0.28
N GLY A 145 15.74 -1.60 0.13
CA GLY A 145 15.51 -0.20 0.46
C GLY A 145 15.80 0.14 1.92
N VAL A 146 15.57 -0.79 2.84
CA VAL A 146 15.90 -0.62 4.26
C VAL A 146 17.40 -0.78 4.51
N ILE A 147 18.01 -1.85 3.99
CA ILE A 147 19.45 -2.17 4.16
C ILE A 147 20.32 -1.05 3.59
N GLU A 148 19.99 -0.55 2.40
CA GLU A 148 20.72 0.52 1.72
C GLU A 148 20.37 1.92 2.23
N ARG A 149 19.48 2.02 3.24
CA ARG A 149 18.98 3.29 3.79
C ARG A 149 18.37 4.21 2.73
N GLN A 150 17.77 3.61 1.69
CA GLN A 150 17.05 4.32 0.62
C GLN A 150 15.57 4.51 0.93
N LEU A 151 15.06 3.97 2.04
CA LEU A 151 13.69 4.22 2.49
C LEU A 151 13.64 5.31 3.57
N ILE A 152 13.00 6.43 3.27
CA ILE A 152 12.75 7.53 4.22
C ILE A 152 11.34 7.37 4.80
N HIS A 153 11.27 6.76 5.98
CA HIS A 153 10.05 6.53 6.75
C HIS A 153 9.72 7.71 7.68
N PRO A 154 8.49 8.26 7.71
CA PRO A 154 8.14 9.48 8.46
C PRO A 154 7.88 9.24 9.95
N ASN A 155 8.34 8.13 10.50
CA ASN A 155 8.05 7.65 11.87
C ASN A 155 6.53 7.60 12.20
N ASN A 156 5.69 7.24 11.22
CA ASN A 156 4.25 7.07 11.44
C ASN A 156 4.00 5.88 12.40
N PRO A 157 3.29 6.07 13.53
CA PRO A 157 3.13 5.04 14.55
C PRO A 157 2.24 3.87 14.10
N VAL A 158 1.29 4.11 13.19
CA VAL A 158 0.44 3.06 12.62
C VAL A 158 1.28 2.16 11.71
N LEU A 159 2.11 2.75 10.84
CA LEU A 159 2.99 1.97 9.97
C LEU A 159 4.06 1.23 10.77
N ASN A 160 4.67 1.86 11.78
CA ASN A 160 5.60 1.20 12.71
C ASN A 160 4.97 -0.05 13.35
N TRP A 161 3.73 0.06 13.83
CA TRP A 161 3.00 -1.07 14.40
C TRP A 161 2.74 -2.16 13.36
N ASN A 162 2.32 -1.81 12.15
CA ASN A 162 2.10 -2.78 11.07
C ASN A 162 3.38 -3.53 10.70
N MET A 163 4.51 -2.83 10.61
CA MET A 163 5.82 -3.42 10.33
C MET A 163 6.28 -4.34 11.46
N ALA A 164 6.05 -3.98 12.72
CA ALA A 164 6.41 -4.80 13.88
C ALA A 164 5.61 -6.12 13.97
N ASN A 165 4.42 -6.16 13.36
CA ASN A 165 3.57 -7.36 13.33
C ASN A 165 3.82 -8.25 12.09
N ALA A 166 4.56 -7.76 11.10
CA ALA A 166 4.74 -8.44 9.83
C ALA A 166 5.52 -9.74 10.01
N VAL A 167 4.92 -10.85 9.60
CA VAL A 167 5.55 -12.17 9.59
C VAL A 167 5.71 -12.61 8.14
N ALA A 168 6.93 -12.92 7.73
CA ALA A 168 7.18 -13.49 6.41
C ALA A 168 7.09 -15.02 6.43
N THR A 169 6.50 -15.60 5.40
CA THR A 169 6.67 -17.02 5.07
C THR A 169 7.39 -17.19 3.76
N MET A 170 8.01 -18.35 3.59
CA MET A 170 8.87 -18.67 2.46
C MET A 170 8.38 -19.94 1.77
N ASP A 171 8.39 -19.95 0.44
CA ASP A 171 8.11 -21.15 -0.36
C ASP A 171 9.40 -21.99 -0.57
N PRO A 172 9.31 -23.22 -1.11
CA PRO A 172 10.49 -24.05 -1.37
C PRO A 172 11.51 -23.44 -2.36
N ALA A 173 11.10 -22.47 -3.18
CA ALA A 173 11.97 -21.77 -4.11
C ALA A 173 12.67 -20.55 -3.47
N GLY A 174 12.41 -20.27 -2.19
CA GLY A 174 13.00 -19.16 -1.45
C GLY A 174 12.24 -17.83 -1.58
N ASN A 175 11.12 -17.80 -2.31
CA ASN A 175 10.31 -16.58 -2.42
C ASN A 175 9.58 -16.32 -1.11
N ARG A 176 9.45 -15.04 -0.75
CA ARG A 176 8.85 -14.62 0.52
C ARG A 176 7.57 -13.85 0.29
N LYS A 177 6.62 -13.97 1.22
CA LYS A 177 5.44 -13.10 1.29
C LYS A 177 5.11 -12.79 2.73
N LEU A 178 4.37 -11.70 2.97
CA LEU A 178 3.78 -11.46 4.28
C LEU A 178 2.59 -12.39 4.48
N ASP A 179 2.52 -13.00 5.66
CA ASP A 179 1.50 -13.98 6.02
C ASP A 179 0.51 -13.37 7.02
N LYS A 180 -0.67 -12.95 6.49
CA LYS A 180 -1.75 -12.36 7.29
C LYS A 180 -2.31 -13.33 8.33
N ASP A 181 -2.28 -14.64 8.07
CA ASP A 181 -2.84 -15.65 8.99
C ASP A 181 -1.89 -15.95 10.15
N LYS A 182 -0.57 -15.87 9.91
CA LYS A 182 0.43 -16.01 10.98
C LYS A 182 0.69 -14.71 11.75
N ALA A 183 0.38 -13.56 11.15
CA ALA A 183 0.48 -12.30 11.84
C ALA A 183 -0.55 -12.24 12.98
N ARG A 184 -0.07 -11.90 14.18
CA ARG A 184 -0.96 -11.77 15.36
C ARG A 184 -1.92 -10.58 15.23
N PHE A 185 -1.49 -9.55 14.51
CA PHE A 185 -2.17 -8.26 14.40
C PHE A 185 -2.06 -7.71 12.97
N ARG A 186 -2.42 -6.44 12.76
CA ARG A 186 -2.54 -5.83 11.44
C ARG A 186 -1.19 -5.64 10.75
N ILE A 187 -1.17 -5.90 9.45
CA ILE A 187 0.01 -5.79 8.58
C ILE A 187 -0.33 -5.08 7.26
N ASP A 188 -1.52 -4.48 7.14
CA ASP A 188 -2.01 -3.89 5.89
C ASP A 188 -1.06 -2.78 5.38
N GLY A 189 -0.50 -1.99 6.30
CA GLY A 189 0.53 -1.01 5.98
C GLY A 189 1.85 -1.62 5.49
N ALA A 190 2.23 -2.78 6.03
CA ALA A 190 3.44 -3.48 5.62
C ALA A 190 3.28 -4.11 4.23
N ALA A 191 2.11 -4.69 3.94
CA ALA A 191 1.77 -5.22 2.63
C ALA A 191 1.75 -4.11 1.57
N ALA A 192 1.07 -2.99 1.85
CA ALA A 192 1.05 -1.83 0.96
C ALA A 192 2.45 -1.24 0.73
N LEU A 193 3.30 -1.17 1.77
CA LEU A 193 4.67 -0.69 1.63
C LEU A 193 5.52 -1.63 0.74
N ALA A 194 5.39 -2.95 0.90
CA ALA A 194 6.06 -3.91 0.04
C ALA A 194 5.61 -3.76 -1.42
N MET A 195 4.30 -3.67 -1.67
CA MET A 195 3.75 -3.43 -3.01
C MET A 195 4.27 -2.12 -3.62
N LEU A 196 4.36 -1.05 -2.83
CA LEU A 196 4.89 0.24 -3.28
C LEU A 196 6.35 0.10 -3.77
N LEU A 197 7.20 -0.56 -3.00
CA LEU A 197 8.61 -0.72 -3.35
C LEU A 197 8.82 -1.72 -4.48
N GLY A 198 8.02 -2.78 -4.55
CA GLY A 198 7.97 -3.70 -5.68
C GLY A 198 7.59 -2.99 -6.98
N LEU A 199 6.55 -2.16 -6.96
CA LEU A 199 6.12 -1.37 -8.10
C LEU A 199 7.23 -0.40 -8.56
N ARG A 200 7.86 0.32 -7.62
CA ARG A 200 8.98 1.22 -7.94
C ARG A 200 10.15 0.48 -8.59
N SER A 201 10.51 -0.69 -8.07
CA SER A 201 11.59 -1.52 -8.61
C SER A 201 11.27 -1.98 -10.04
N ARG A 202 10.04 -2.49 -10.25
CA ARG A 202 9.55 -2.91 -11.56
C ARG A 202 9.58 -1.79 -12.60
N ASP A 203 9.08 -0.61 -12.23
CA ASP A 203 9.03 0.54 -13.15
C ASP A 203 10.40 1.12 -13.48
N ARG A 204 11.37 1.05 -12.55
CA ARG A 204 12.75 1.47 -12.83
C ARG A 204 13.45 0.57 -13.82
N ASN A 205 13.21 -0.74 -13.72
CA ASN A 205 13.84 -1.72 -14.60
C ASN A 205 13.31 -1.65 -16.04
N ILE A 206 12.10 -1.13 -16.23
CA ILE A 206 11.56 -0.84 -17.57
C ILE A 206 12.25 0.38 -18.21
N VAL A 207 12.80 1.30 -17.42
CA VAL A 207 13.35 2.59 -17.89
C VAL A 207 14.86 2.55 -18.15
N LYS A 208 15.57 1.46 -17.84
CA LYS A 208 16.95 1.28 -18.31
C LYS A 208 16.95 0.57 -19.66
N PRO A 209 17.07 1.28 -20.81
CA PRO A 209 17.50 0.60 -22.02
C PRO A 209 18.85 -0.06 -21.73
N ILE A 210 18.98 -1.33 -22.12
CA ILE A 210 20.29 -1.96 -22.21
C ILE A 210 21.08 -1.11 -23.20
N ASP A 211 22.11 -0.43 -22.73
CA ASP A 211 23.07 0.22 -23.59
C ASP A 211 23.90 -0.88 -24.25
N ILE A 212 23.45 -1.31 -25.43
CA ILE A 212 24.10 -2.37 -26.19
C ILE A 212 25.49 -1.91 -26.64
N GLU A 213 25.69 -0.61 -26.89
CA GLU A 213 27.00 -0.06 -27.29
C GLU A 213 28.02 -0.16 -26.15
N ALA A 214 27.60 0.07 -24.89
CA ALA A 214 28.46 -0.12 -23.72
C ALA A 214 28.86 -1.60 -23.46
N LEU A 215 28.17 -2.57 -24.07
CA LEU A 215 28.45 -4.00 -23.91
C LEU A 215 29.33 -4.60 -25.00
N ILE A 216 29.45 -3.95 -26.17
CA ILE A 216 30.22 -4.46 -27.31
C ILE A 216 31.57 -3.78 -27.53
N GLY A 217 31.83 -2.64 -26.87
CA GLY A 217 33.14 -1.98 -26.87
C GLY A 217 33.45 -1.20 -28.14
#